data_AF-A0A955JD36-F1
#
_entry.id   AF-A0A955JD36-F1
#
_cell.length_a   1.000
_cell.length_b   1.000
_cell.length_c   1.000
_cell.angle_alpha   90.00
_cell.angle_beta   90.00
_cell.angle_gamma   90.00
#
_symmetry.space_group_name_H-M   'P 1'
#
loop_
_entity.id
_entity.type
_entity.pdbx_description
1 polymer ?
#
loop_
_entity_poly.entity_id
_entity_poly.type
_entity_poly.pdbx_seq_one_letter_code
_entity_poly.pdbx_strand_id
1 'polypeptide(L)'
;MSEVQDIDPQETEEWLDSFRSVLSHDGVTRARFLISRLIEEARARGAVPPSILNTDYVNTIPISQDPIYPGNEELERRIRRILRWNAAVMVAQSNKKY
;
A
#
# COMPACT_ATOMS: atom_id res chain seq x y z
N MET A 1 -11.51 12.20 7.62
CA MET A 1 -10.30 12.45 8.44
C MET A 1 -10.44 13.86 8.94
N SER A 2 -10.42 14.08 10.24
CA SER A 2 -10.42 15.43 10.80
C SER A 2 -9.22 16.17 10.22
N GLU A 3 -9.45 17.16 9.36
CA GLU A 3 -8.45 18.17 9.05
C GLU A 3 -8.10 18.83 10.39
N VAL A 4 -7.03 18.35 11.02
CA VAL A 4 -6.35 19.14 12.03
C VAL A 4 -5.82 20.32 11.23
N GLN A 5 -6.40 21.49 11.44
CA GLN A 5 -5.94 22.71 10.82
C GLN A 5 -4.47 22.87 11.21
N ASP A 6 -3.58 22.85 10.22
CA ASP A 6 -2.15 22.96 10.46
C ASP A 6 -1.88 24.28 11.18
N ILE A 7 -1.36 24.18 12.39
CA ILE A 7 -1.12 25.33 13.27
C ILE A 7 0.12 26.12 12.85
N ASP A 8 1.04 25.47 12.14
CA ASP A 8 2.27 26.07 11.61
C ASP A 8 2.68 25.41 10.29
N PRO A 9 2.11 25.86 9.16
CA PRO A 9 2.45 25.34 7.84
C PRO A 9 3.91 25.53 7.46
N GLN A 10 4.59 26.56 8.01
CA GLN A 10 5.99 26.82 7.71
C GLN A 10 6.87 25.74 8.36
N GLU A 11 6.63 25.43 9.64
CA GLU A 11 7.32 24.32 10.31
C GLU A 11 7.11 23.02 9.52
N THR A 12 5.86 22.70 9.17
CA THR A 12 5.55 21.50 8.36
C THR A 12 6.35 21.44 7.06
N GLU A 13 6.47 22.57 6.35
CA GLU A 13 7.25 22.65 5.11
C GLU A 13 8.76 22.46 5.36
N GLU A 14 9.32 23.06 6.41
CA GLU A 14 10.73 22.91 6.79
C GLU A 14 11.08 21.44 7.13
N TRP A 15 10.18 20.73 7.83
CA TRP A 15 10.34 19.30 8.10
C TRP A 15 10.28 18.45 6.82
N LEU A 16 9.35 18.76 5.91
CA LEU A 16 9.23 18.07 4.63
C LEU A 16 10.46 18.30 3.74
N ASP A 17 10.97 19.52 3.69
CA ASP A 17 12.18 19.85 2.94
C ASP A 17 13.42 19.19 3.53
N SER A 18 13.52 19.12 4.86
CA SER A 18 14.57 18.36 5.53
C SER A 18 14.52 16.88 5.15
N PHE A 19 13.33 16.28 5.11
CA PHE A 19 13.16 14.90 4.68
C PHE A 19 13.50 14.68 3.20
N ARG A 20 13.04 15.58 2.31
CA ARG A 20 13.38 15.55 0.88
C ARG A 20 14.89 15.65 0.66
N SER A 21 15.56 16.50 1.43
CA SER A 21 17.02 16.67 1.39
C SER A 21 17.75 15.39 1.78
N VAL A 22 17.35 14.71 2.86
CA VAL A 22 17.93 13.40 3.23
C VAL A 22 17.69 12.37 2.13
N LEU A 23 16.49 12.35 1.56
CA LEU A 23 16.13 11.40 0.51
C LEU A 23 17.00 11.59 -0.75
N SER A 24 17.28 12.83 -1.14
CA SER A 24 18.08 13.14 -2.32
C SER A 24 19.59 12.95 -2.12
N HIS A 25 20.12 13.30 -0.94
CA HIS A 25 21.56 13.23 -0.66
C HIS A 25 22.02 11.87 -0.11
N ASP A 26 21.28 11.31 0.87
CA ASP A 26 21.67 10.08 1.59
C ASP A 26 20.90 8.83 1.12
N GLY A 27 19.85 9.02 0.32
CA GLY A 27 19.08 7.96 -0.31
C GLY A 27 18.00 7.33 0.58
N VAL A 28 17.25 6.40 -0.04
CA VAL A 28 16.04 5.78 0.53
C VAL A 28 16.31 5.03 1.83
N THR A 29 17.44 4.32 1.92
CA THR A 29 17.77 3.52 3.10
C THR A 29 17.94 4.39 4.35
N ARG A 30 18.63 5.54 4.23
CA ARG A 30 18.82 6.48 5.33
C ARG A 30 17.50 7.16 5.72
N ALA A 31 16.72 7.60 4.74
CA ALA A 31 15.42 8.21 4.97
C ALA A 31 14.47 7.27 5.73
N ARG A 32 14.40 5.98 5.36
CA ARG A 32 13.62 4.95 6.06
C ARG A 32 14.07 4.74 7.50
N PHE A 33 15.39 4.77 7.74
CA PHE A 33 15.94 4.66 9.09
C PHE A 33 15.48 5.83 9.97
N LEU A 34 15.57 7.08 9.47
CA LEU A 34 15.15 8.26 10.23
C LEU A 34 13.65 8.24 10.54
N ILE A 35 12.79 7.91 9.57
CA ILE A 35 11.34 7.76 9.79
C ILE A 35 11.06 6.72 10.88
N SER A 36 11.72 5.56 10.82
CA SER A 36 11.53 4.50 11.81
C SER A 36 11.84 4.99 13.22
N ARG A 37 12.92 5.77 13.39
CA ARG A 37 13.31 6.35 14.69
C ARG A 37 12.34 7.43 15.16
N LEU A 38 11.85 8.29 14.26
CA LEU A 38 10.83 9.29 14.58
C LEU A 38 9.52 8.64 15.04
N ILE A 39 9.08 7.57 14.35
CA ILE A 39 7.89 6.81 14.74
C ILE A 39 8.11 6.14 16.10
N GLU A 40 9.29 5.57 16.37
CA GLU A 40 9.63 4.95 17.65
C GLU A 40 9.57 5.96 18.81
N GLU A 41 10.17 7.14 18.64
CA GLU A 41 10.10 8.25 19.61
C GLU A 41 8.66 8.73 19.82
N ALA A 42 7.90 8.91 18.74
CA ALA A 42 6.52 9.36 18.83
C ALA A 42 5.61 8.31 19.51
N ARG A 43 5.88 7.00 19.30
CA ARG A 43 5.22 5.91 20.07
C ARG A 43 5.56 5.98 21.55
N ALA A 44 6.84 6.13 21.89
CA ALA A 44 7.29 6.22 23.27
C ALA A 44 6.65 7.39 24.02
N ARG A 45 6.32 8.47 23.32
CA ARG A 45 5.69 9.68 23.88
C ARG A 45 4.16 9.71 23.73
N GLY A 46 3.54 8.64 23.23
CA GLY A 46 2.09 8.56 23.03
C GLY A 46 1.54 9.51 21.95
N ALA A 47 2.40 10.06 21.09
CA ALA A 47 2.04 10.96 20.00
C ALA A 47 1.61 10.22 18.72
N VAL A 48 1.73 8.88 18.72
CA VAL A 48 1.35 8.02 17.59
C VAL A 48 -0.08 7.51 17.75
N PRO A 49 -1.01 7.81 16.81
CA PRO A 49 -2.31 7.18 16.80
C PRO A 49 -2.21 5.66 16.58
N PRO A 50 -3.14 4.86 17.13
CA PRO A 50 -3.02 3.39 17.18
C PRO A 50 -2.94 2.67 15.81
N SER A 51 -3.10 3.34 14.66
CA SER A 51 -3.21 2.69 13.33
C SER A 51 -2.04 2.92 12.35
N ILE A 52 -0.81 3.22 12.78
CA ILE A 52 0.35 3.35 11.86
C ILE A 52 0.89 1.99 11.37
N LEU A 53 0.11 0.92 11.46
CA LEU A 53 0.48 -0.40 10.91
C LEU A 53 -0.05 -0.63 9.50
N ASN A 54 -0.86 0.29 8.99
CA ASN A 54 -1.46 0.14 7.68
C ASN A 54 -0.61 0.88 6.66
N THR A 55 -0.16 0.15 5.63
CA THR A 55 0.26 0.78 4.37
C THR A 55 -0.92 1.52 3.77
N ASP A 56 -0.65 2.52 2.94
CA ASP A 56 -1.68 3.22 2.19
C ASP A 56 -2.59 2.23 1.46
N TYR A 57 -3.88 2.58 1.34
CA TYR A 57 -4.87 1.76 0.63
C TYR A 57 -4.70 1.88 -0.89
N VAL A 58 -3.53 1.48 -1.35
CA VAL A 58 -3.07 1.44 -2.75
C VAL A 58 -2.26 0.17 -2.96
N ASN A 59 -2.06 -0.20 -4.23
CA ASN A 59 -1.19 -1.33 -4.54
C ASN A 59 0.24 -1.05 -4.06
N THR A 60 0.83 -2.02 -3.35
CA THR A 60 2.19 -1.91 -2.81
C THR A 60 3.25 -1.80 -3.91
N ILE A 61 3.01 -2.37 -5.09
CA ILE A 61 3.91 -2.32 -6.25
C ILE A 61 3.38 -1.25 -7.23
N PRO A 62 4.15 -0.19 -7.53
CA PRO A 62 3.76 0.82 -8.51
C PRO A 62 3.92 0.29 -9.94
N ILE A 63 3.19 0.88 -10.89
CA ILE A 63 3.19 0.49 -12.31
C ILE A 63 4.61 0.51 -12.92
N SER A 64 5.47 1.45 -12.51
CA SER A 64 6.85 1.54 -12.99
C SER A 64 7.76 0.39 -12.55
N GLN A 65 7.36 -0.36 -11.52
CA GLN A 65 8.06 -1.55 -11.01
C GLN A 65 7.30 -2.84 -11.34
N ASP A 66 6.19 -2.75 -12.08
CA ASP A 66 5.41 -3.92 -12.45
C ASP A 66 6.17 -4.71 -13.53
N PRO A 67 6.54 -5.98 -13.28
CA PRO A 67 7.25 -6.78 -14.27
C PRO A 67 6.35 -7.09 -15.47
N ILE A 68 6.97 -7.31 -16.63
CA ILE A 68 6.24 -7.78 -17.81
C ILE A 68 5.63 -9.15 -17.51
N TYR A 69 4.33 -9.29 -17.77
CA TYR A 69 3.62 -10.54 -17.57
C TYR A 69 4.14 -11.62 -18.53
N PRO A 70 4.56 -12.81 -18.05
CA PRO A 70 5.19 -13.82 -18.90
C PRO A 70 4.22 -14.68 -19.71
N GLY A 71 2.91 -14.64 -19.38
CA GLY A 71 1.89 -15.52 -19.94
C GLY A 71 1.12 -14.93 -21.13
N ASN A 72 0.21 -15.74 -21.69
CA ASN A 72 -0.74 -15.29 -22.69
C ASN A 72 -2.08 -14.99 -22.02
N GLU A 73 -2.32 -13.70 -21.77
CA GLU A 73 -3.52 -13.26 -21.05
C GLU A 73 -4.83 -13.64 -21.74
N GLU A 74 -4.88 -13.71 -23.07
CA GLU A 74 -6.11 -14.07 -23.81
C GLU A 74 -6.45 -15.55 -23.60
N LEU A 75 -5.45 -16.43 -23.73
CA LEU A 75 -5.63 -17.85 -23.49
C LEU A 75 -6.03 -18.11 -22.03
N GLU A 76 -5.35 -17.48 -21.08
CA GLU A 76 -5.65 -17.60 -19.66
C GLU A 76 -7.05 -17.07 -19.31
N ARG A 77 -7.46 -15.96 -19.91
CA ARG A 77 -8.81 -15.39 -19.74
C ARG A 77 -9.87 -16.38 -20.21
N ARG A 78 -9.66 -17.04 -21.35
CA ARG A 78 -10.57 -18.08 -21.85
C ARG A 78 -10.65 -19.28 -20.90
N ILE A 79 -9.50 -19.79 -20.42
CA ILE A 79 -9.44 -20.90 -19.46
C ILE A 79 -10.15 -20.52 -18.15
N ARG A 80 -9.87 -19.33 -17.61
CA ARG A 80 -10.45 -18.81 -16.37
C ARG A 80 -11.98 -18.70 -16.46
N ARG A 81 -12.52 -18.30 -17.63
CA ARG A 81 -13.98 -18.25 -17.86
C ARG A 81 -14.63 -19.63 -17.79
N ILE A 82 -14.03 -20.62 -18.46
CA ILE A 82 -14.52 -22.02 -18.46
C ILE A 82 -14.51 -22.58 -17.03
N LEU A 83 -13.40 -22.38 -16.29
CA LEU A 83 -13.29 -22.84 -14.90
C LEU A 83 -14.35 -22.22 -13.99
N ARG A 84 -14.56 -20.91 -14.08
CA ARG A 84 -15.59 -20.21 -13.29
C ARG A 84 -17.00 -20.71 -13.60
N TRP A 85 -17.31 -20.92 -14.88
CA TRP A 85 -18.61 -21.47 -15.28
C TRP A 85 -18.82 -22.88 -14.73
N ASN A 86 -17.85 -23.77 -14.92
CA ASN A 86 -17.93 -25.14 -14.41
C ASN A 86 -18.12 -25.16 -12.88
N ALA A 87 -17.39 -24.30 -12.15
CA ALA A 87 -17.56 -24.16 -10.71
C ALA A 87 -18.98 -23.73 -10.33
N ALA A 88 -19.51 -22.69 -10.97
CA ALA A 88 -20.87 -22.21 -10.72
C ALA A 88 -21.93 -23.29 -11.00
N VAL A 89 -21.78 -24.04 -12.10
CA VAL A 89 -22.69 -25.13 -12.47
C VAL A 89 -22.62 -26.28 -11.46
N MET A 90 -21.43 -26.70 -11.02
CA MET A 90 -21.30 -27.76 -10.01
C MET A 90 -22.00 -27.38 -8.70
N VAL A 91 -21.82 -26.14 -8.23
CA VAL A 91 -22.47 -25.64 -7.02
C VAL A 91 -23.99 -25.56 -7.20
N ALA A 92 -24.46 -25.01 -8.33
CA ALA A 92 -25.89 -24.93 -8.62
C ALA A 92 -26.56 -26.31 -8.70
N GLN A 93 -25.88 -27.30 -9.30
CA GLN A 93 -26.36 -28.68 -9.34
C GLN A 93 -26.43 -29.31 -7.95
N SER A 94 -25.42 -29.06 -7.09
CA SER A 94 -25.43 -29.52 -5.70
C SER A 94 -26.60 -28.91 -4.94
N ASN A 95 -26.78 -27.59 -5.03
CA ASN A 95 -27.86 -26.86 -4.35
C ASN A 95 -29.26 -27.25 -4.85
N LYS A 96 -29.39 -27.88 -6.02
CA LYS A 96 -30.66 -28.39 -6.53
C LYS A 96 -30.96 -29.82 -6.05
N LYS A 97 -29.95 -30.58 -5.63
CA LYS A 97 -30.09 -31.97 -5.14
C LYS A 97 -30.41 -32.03 -3.65
N TYR A 98 -30.11 -30.97 -2.91
CA TYR A 98 -30.56 -30.72 -1.53
C TYR A 98 -31.74 -29.76 -1.53
#